data_AF-A0ABC8QLS2-F1
#
_entry.id   AF-A0ABC8QLS2-F1
#
_cell.length_a   1.000
_cell.length_b   1.000
_cell.length_c   1.000
_cell.angle_alpha   90.00
_cell.angle_beta   90.00
_cell.angle_gamma   90.00
#
_symmetry.space_group_name_H-M   'P 1'
#
loop_
_entity.id
_entity.type
_entity.pdbx_description
1 polymer ?
#
loop_
_entity_poly.entity_id
_entity_poly.type
_entity_poly.pdbx_seq_one_letter_code
_entity_poly.pdbx_strand_id
1 'polypeptide(L)'
;MADCSHSEELQRRLEQFQSQSRLVVSLMNEIDYKNGKLIHMECKMDEKDMLIKAYSEVFPGVKEIQSIKRENEKLKNEMESQRTESELQVKVLGERLGESQCIKQENEKMKNDTGFQKTEFEPAVKELDHMSKYDLDQKQLMAEKDEWKEKLKDLQYEIDHMKNDYQTLMLKERISNDELQDARKAAIEVRIYLSPLLLWLYMLNNRTVLGIKRMGQVNWKPFWDICSQKYSGGDWEDQSAKLCSLWEENVRNPHWQPFKKVKINGRLQEIVDEDDDKLRDLRVEGGEDVCKAVTDALLELNEYNPSGRYPVPEIWNLKKGRKASLKEIIEYIIKQWKTHKRKRMRI
;
A
#
# COMPACT_ATOMS: atom_id res chain seq x y z
N MET A 1 -0.34 -94.45 9.50
CA MET A 1 -0.96 -93.13 9.74
C MET A 1 0.05 -91.97 9.73
N ALA A 2 1.35 -92.19 9.97
CA ALA A 2 2.36 -91.12 9.95
C ALA A 2 2.65 -90.52 8.55
N ASP A 3 2.63 -91.32 7.47
CA ASP A 3 2.98 -90.85 6.11
C ASP A 3 1.95 -89.90 5.49
N CYS A 4 0.65 -90.07 5.80
CA CYS A 4 -0.41 -89.22 5.25
C CYS A 4 -0.33 -87.79 5.80
N SER A 5 -0.03 -87.65 7.10
CA SER A 5 0.12 -86.34 7.76
C SER A 5 1.32 -85.55 7.23
N HIS A 6 2.40 -86.23 6.84
CA HIS A 6 3.59 -85.57 6.29
C HIS A 6 3.34 -85.04 4.86
N SER A 7 2.60 -85.80 4.05
CA SER A 7 2.21 -85.39 2.69
C SER A 7 1.29 -84.16 2.70
N GLU A 8 0.31 -84.11 3.59
CA GLU A 8 -0.58 -82.94 3.73
C GLU A 8 0.17 -81.69 4.21
N GLU A 9 1.17 -81.85 5.10
CA GLU A 9 1.98 -80.73 5.56
C GLU A 9 2.90 -80.17 4.46
N LEU A 10 3.48 -81.04 3.63
CA LEU A 10 4.25 -80.62 2.45
C LEU A 10 3.38 -79.90 1.42
N GLN A 11 2.15 -80.37 1.20
CA GLN A 11 1.17 -79.72 0.33
C GLN A 11 0.84 -78.29 0.79
N ARG A 12 0.56 -78.12 2.10
CA ARG A 12 0.29 -76.80 2.70
C ARG A 12 1.49 -75.85 2.57
N ARG A 13 2.71 -76.35 2.78
CA ARG A 13 3.94 -75.57 2.61
C ARG A 13 4.15 -75.15 1.15
N LEU A 14 3.84 -76.03 0.20
CA LEU A 14 3.91 -75.72 -1.23
C LEU A 14 2.90 -74.64 -1.63
N GLU A 15 1.65 -74.75 -1.17
CA GLU A 15 0.62 -73.74 -1.41
C GLU A 15 0.97 -72.39 -0.78
N GLN A 16 1.52 -72.41 0.43
CA GLN A 16 2.03 -71.22 1.11
C GLN A 16 3.18 -70.57 0.33
N PHE A 17 4.13 -71.37 -0.18
CA PHE A 17 5.23 -70.89 -1.00
C PHE A 17 4.74 -70.29 -2.32
N GLN A 18 3.78 -70.91 -3.00
CA GLN A 18 3.16 -70.39 -4.22
C GLN A 18 2.38 -69.10 -3.96
N SER A 19 1.70 -68.97 -2.81
CA SER A 19 1.03 -67.74 -2.40
C SER A 19 2.03 -66.60 -2.14
N GLN A 20 3.11 -66.89 -1.40
CA GLN A 20 4.19 -65.94 -1.16
C GLN A 20 4.87 -65.51 -2.46
N SER A 21 5.14 -66.45 -3.37
CA SER A 21 5.74 -66.16 -4.67
C SER A 21 4.86 -65.21 -5.52
N ARG A 22 3.54 -65.42 -5.54
CA ARG A 22 2.60 -64.50 -6.21
C ARG A 22 2.59 -63.11 -5.58
N LEU A 23 2.63 -63.03 -4.25
CA LEU A 23 2.69 -61.75 -3.54
C LEU A 23 4.00 -61.00 -3.85
N VAL A 24 5.13 -61.70 -3.87
CA VAL A 24 6.44 -61.11 -4.22
C VAL A 24 6.41 -60.52 -5.63
N VAL A 25 5.87 -61.24 -6.62
CA VAL A 25 5.75 -60.73 -7.99
C VAL A 25 4.83 -59.50 -8.05
N SER A 26 3.70 -59.52 -7.32
CA SER A 26 2.80 -58.35 -7.26
C SER A 26 3.47 -57.13 -6.64
N LEU A 27 4.23 -57.31 -5.56
CA LEU A 27 4.96 -56.23 -4.90
C LEU A 27 6.09 -55.70 -5.79
N MET A 28 6.77 -56.57 -6.54
CA MET A 28 7.82 -56.19 -7.49
C MET A 28 7.25 -55.27 -8.58
N ASN A 29 6.12 -55.64 -9.18
CA ASN A 29 5.45 -54.80 -10.18
C ASN A 29 4.99 -53.44 -9.62
N GLU A 30 4.51 -53.41 -8.38
CA GLU A 30 4.10 -52.17 -7.70
C GLU A 30 5.32 -51.25 -7.41
N ILE A 31 6.46 -51.84 -7.03
CA ILE A 31 7.73 -51.13 -6.83
C ILE A 31 8.19 -50.54 -8.17
N ASP A 32 8.19 -51.32 -9.25
CA ASP A 32 8.60 -50.86 -10.57
C ASP A 32 7.73 -49.71 -11.07
N TYR A 33 6.41 -49.80 -10.88
CA TYR A 33 5.48 -48.72 -11.21
C TYR A 33 5.77 -47.44 -10.40
N LYS A 34 6.01 -47.56 -9.10
CA LYS A 34 6.33 -46.41 -8.23
C LYS A 34 7.69 -45.80 -8.57
N ASN A 35 8.69 -46.62 -8.85
CA ASN A 35 10.02 -46.17 -9.29
C ASN A 35 9.93 -45.41 -10.62
N GLY A 36 9.16 -45.90 -11.59
CA GLY A 36 8.93 -45.18 -12.84
C GLY A 36 8.27 -43.81 -12.64
N LYS A 37 7.29 -43.72 -11.72
CA LYS A 37 6.65 -42.45 -11.38
C LYS A 37 7.61 -41.48 -10.67
N LEU A 38 8.51 -41.99 -9.84
CA LEU A 38 9.52 -41.20 -9.14
C LEU A 38 10.51 -40.59 -10.13
N ILE A 39 11.04 -41.38 -11.06
CA ILE A 39 11.95 -40.91 -12.12
C ILE A 39 11.28 -39.82 -12.96
N HIS A 40 10.01 -39.99 -13.33
CA HIS A 40 9.27 -38.95 -14.07
C HIS A 40 9.12 -37.64 -13.28
N MET A 41 8.94 -37.73 -11.96
CA MET A 41 8.89 -36.54 -11.10
C MET A 41 10.25 -35.87 -10.98
N GLU A 42 11.34 -36.63 -10.86
CA GLU A 42 12.72 -36.11 -10.84
C GLU A 42 13.03 -35.35 -12.13
N CYS A 43 12.75 -35.91 -13.31
CA CYS A 43 12.94 -35.20 -14.57
C CYS A 43 12.15 -33.87 -14.64
N LYS A 44 10.92 -33.85 -14.11
CA LYS A 44 10.12 -32.61 -14.04
C LYS A 44 10.64 -31.58 -13.05
N MET A 45 11.33 -32.01 -11.99
CA MET A 45 12.01 -31.09 -11.08
C MET A 45 13.24 -30.49 -11.75
N ASP A 46 14.03 -31.30 -12.44
CA ASP A 46 15.23 -30.84 -13.16
C ASP A 46 14.87 -29.84 -14.27
N GLU A 47 13.80 -30.08 -15.03
CA GLU A 47 13.27 -29.13 -16.03
C GLU A 47 12.86 -27.80 -15.39
N LYS A 48 12.22 -27.84 -14.22
CA LYS A 48 11.84 -26.63 -13.48
C LYS A 48 13.05 -25.87 -12.95
N ASP A 49 14.06 -26.57 -12.44
CA ASP A 49 15.29 -25.95 -11.95
C ASP A 49 16.10 -25.30 -13.08
N MET A 50 16.12 -25.93 -14.25
CA MET A 50 16.67 -25.34 -15.47
C MET A 50 15.91 -24.07 -15.88
N LEU A 51 14.57 -24.11 -15.86
CA LEU A 51 13.77 -22.93 -16.14
C LEU A 51 14.01 -21.82 -15.11
N ILE A 52 14.07 -22.13 -13.81
CA ILE A 52 14.33 -21.15 -12.75
C ILE A 52 15.70 -20.48 -12.97
N LYS A 53 16.74 -21.26 -13.30
CA LYS A 53 18.07 -20.72 -13.64
C LYS A 53 18.01 -19.82 -14.88
N ALA A 54 17.39 -20.27 -15.96
CA ALA A 54 17.25 -19.48 -17.18
C ALA A 54 16.47 -18.18 -16.92
N TYR A 55 15.39 -18.22 -16.15
CA TYR A 55 14.63 -17.03 -15.73
C TYR A 55 15.49 -16.06 -14.90
N SER A 56 16.38 -16.56 -14.04
CA SER A 56 17.28 -15.73 -13.23
C SER A 56 18.40 -15.07 -14.04
N GLU A 57 18.81 -15.67 -15.15
CA GLU A 57 19.85 -15.14 -16.05
C GLU A 57 19.28 -14.17 -17.10
N VAL A 58 18.04 -14.38 -17.54
CA VAL A 58 17.37 -13.61 -18.62
C VAL A 58 16.70 -12.33 -18.11
N PHE A 59 16.36 -12.21 -16.81
CA PHE A 59 15.73 -11.00 -16.27
C PHE A 59 16.76 -9.96 -15.75
N PRO A 60 17.00 -8.83 -16.45
CA PRO A 60 17.89 -7.75 -15.99
C PRO A 60 17.45 -7.12 -14.66
N GLY A 61 16.16 -7.27 -14.30
CA GLY A 61 15.57 -6.77 -13.08
C GLY A 61 16.24 -7.24 -11.78
N VAL A 62 16.89 -8.41 -11.74
CA VAL A 62 17.58 -8.86 -10.51
C VAL A 62 18.84 -8.04 -10.23
N LYS A 63 19.58 -7.64 -11.28
CA LYS A 63 20.74 -6.75 -11.16
C LYS A 63 20.31 -5.32 -10.85
N GLU A 64 19.20 -4.85 -11.44
CA GLU A 64 18.61 -3.55 -11.13
C GLU A 64 18.07 -3.51 -9.70
N ILE A 65 17.41 -4.55 -9.21
CA ILE A 65 16.98 -4.67 -7.81
C ILE A 65 18.18 -4.60 -6.86
N GLN A 66 19.30 -5.26 -7.19
CA GLN A 66 20.52 -5.15 -6.38
C GLN A 66 21.14 -3.74 -6.44
N SER A 67 21.08 -3.06 -7.58
CA SER A 67 21.54 -1.67 -7.72
C SER A 67 20.68 -0.71 -6.91
N ILE A 68 19.36 -0.79 -7.07
CA ILE A 68 18.35 -0.01 -6.33
C ILE A 68 18.50 -0.25 -4.82
N LYS A 69 18.77 -1.50 -4.41
CA LYS A 69 19.00 -1.82 -2.99
C LYS A 69 20.21 -1.07 -2.43
N ARG A 70 21.33 -1.04 -3.16
CA ARG A 70 22.53 -0.29 -2.74
C ARG A 70 22.29 1.22 -2.73
N GLU A 71 21.53 1.73 -3.68
CA GLU A 71 21.21 3.16 -3.79
C GLU A 71 20.28 3.62 -2.66
N ASN A 72 19.26 2.81 -2.32
CA ASN A 72 18.39 3.02 -1.17
C ASN A 72 19.16 3.01 0.16
N GLU A 73 20.17 2.15 0.29
CA GLU A 73 21.00 2.08 1.49
C GLU A 73 21.90 3.32 1.64
N LYS A 74 22.42 3.87 0.54
CA LYS A 74 23.12 5.17 0.53
C LYS A 74 22.20 6.31 0.93
N LEU A 75 21.03 6.41 0.30
CA LEU A 75 20.04 7.45 0.60
C LEU A 75 19.59 7.38 2.06
N LYS A 76 19.42 6.18 2.62
CA LYS A 76 19.07 5.99 4.03
C LYS A 76 20.14 6.59 4.96
N ASN A 77 21.41 6.30 4.70
CA ASN A 77 22.51 6.83 5.52
C ASN A 77 22.62 8.35 5.41
N GLU A 78 22.37 8.91 4.22
CA GLU A 78 22.41 10.36 3.98
C GLU A 78 21.27 11.09 4.68
N MET A 79 20.05 10.51 4.67
CA MET A 79 18.91 11.00 5.44
C MET A 79 19.16 10.95 6.95
N GLU A 80 19.80 9.89 7.44
CA GLU A 80 20.15 9.75 8.87
C GLU A 80 21.20 10.79 9.28
N SER A 81 22.19 11.06 8.42
CA SER A 81 23.16 12.15 8.61
C SER A 81 22.47 13.52 8.69
N GLN A 82 21.62 13.86 7.72
CA GLN A 82 20.87 15.13 7.71
C GLN A 82 19.96 15.29 8.93
N ARG A 83 19.37 14.18 9.40
CA ARG A 83 18.54 14.18 10.61
C ARG A 83 19.39 14.53 11.85
N THR A 84 20.56 13.91 12.01
CA THR A 84 21.44 14.22 13.15
C THR A 84 21.93 15.67 13.13
N GLU A 85 22.21 16.21 11.93
CA GLU A 85 22.58 17.61 11.76
C GLU A 85 21.42 18.57 12.11
N SER A 86 20.20 18.23 11.69
CA SER A 86 19.00 19.00 12.03
C SER A 86 18.71 18.97 13.54
N GLU A 87 18.88 17.81 14.19
CA GLU A 87 18.72 17.68 15.65
C GLU A 87 19.75 18.53 16.42
N LEU A 88 21.00 18.63 15.93
CA LEU A 88 22.02 19.53 16.47
C LEU A 88 21.63 21.00 16.30
N GLN A 89 21.13 21.40 15.13
CA GLN A 89 20.68 22.78 14.90
C GLN A 89 19.53 23.16 15.84
N VAL A 90 18.57 22.26 16.07
CA VAL A 90 17.47 22.50 17.02
C VAL A 90 17.99 22.72 18.44
N LYS A 91 19.00 21.95 18.89
CA LYS A 91 19.64 22.17 20.19
C LYS A 91 20.30 23.54 20.30
N VAL A 92 21.09 23.92 19.30
CA VAL A 92 21.78 25.23 19.26
C VAL A 92 20.77 26.38 19.26
N LEU A 93 19.66 26.26 18.52
CA LEU A 93 18.59 27.25 18.53
C LEU A 93 17.89 27.33 19.89
N GLY A 94 17.71 26.20 20.57
CA GLY A 94 17.18 26.14 21.94
C GLY A 94 18.06 26.87 22.94
N GLU A 95 19.37 26.67 22.89
CA GLU A 95 20.35 27.37 23.74
C GLU A 95 20.33 28.89 23.51
N ARG A 96 20.35 29.33 22.24
CA ARG A 96 20.24 30.75 21.88
C ARG A 96 18.92 31.39 22.34
N LEU A 97 17.83 30.65 22.31
CA LEU A 97 16.53 31.11 22.82
C LEU A 97 16.57 31.33 24.34
N GLY A 98 17.24 30.44 25.08
CA GLY A 98 17.48 30.59 26.52
C GLY A 98 18.32 31.83 26.84
N GLU A 99 19.42 32.05 26.11
CA GLU A 99 20.25 33.26 26.24
C GLU A 99 19.45 34.54 25.95
N SER A 100 18.65 34.54 24.89
CA SER A 100 17.78 35.67 24.53
C SER A 100 16.75 35.99 25.62
N GLN A 101 16.21 34.96 26.29
CA GLN A 101 15.28 35.15 27.42
C GLN A 101 15.98 35.76 28.64
N CYS A 102 17.20 35.34 28.97
CA CYS A 102 17.99 35.97 30.04
C CYS A 102 18.25 37.45 29.75
N ILE A 103 18.67 37.78 28.53
CA ILE A 103 18.91 39.18 28.11
C ILE A 103 17.62 40.01 28.18
N LYS A 104 16.45 39.44 27.83
CA LYS A 104 15.15 40.12 27.96
C LYS A 104 14.82 40.45 29.42
N GLN A 105 15.01 39.49 30.33
CA GLN A 105 14.77 39.71 31.77
C GLN A 105 15.70 40.78 32.33
N GLU A 106 16.97 40.80 31.90
CA GLU A 106 17.94 41.80 32.34
C GLU A 106 17.60 43.20 31.81
N ASN A 107 17.14 43.30 30.56
CA ASN A 107 16.63 44.56 30.01
C ASN A 107 15.37 45.06 30.73
N GLU A 108 14.47 44.17 31.16
CA GLU A 108 13.31 44.54 31.97
C GLU A 108 13.72 45.08 33.34
N LYS A 109 14.70 44.46 34.00
CA LYS A 109 15.27 44.98 35.25
C LYS A 109 15.86 46.38 35.06
N MET A 110 16.71 46.56 34.05
CA MET A 110 17.28 47.87 33.70
C MET A 110 16.21 48.92 33.41
N LYS A 111 15.14 48.54 32.70
CA LYS A 111 14.00 49.43 32.39
C LYS A 111 13.24 49.83 33.66
N ASN A 112 13.09 48.92 34.61
CA ASN A 112 12.48 49.20 35.92
C ASN A 112 13.38 50.13 36.75
N ASP A 113 14.70 49.93 36.75
CA ASP A 113 15.66 50.80 37.45
C ASP A 113 15.68 52.22 36.85
N THR A 114 15.61 52.33 35.52
CA THR A 114 15.49 53.63 34.82
C THR A 114 14.11 54.28 35.07
N GLY A 115 13.07 53.45 35.21
CA GLY A 115 11.74 53.88 35.64
C GLY A 115 11.76 54.44 37.05
N PHE A 116 12.51 53.81 37.96
CA PHE A 116 12.71 54.25 39.35
C PHE A 116 13.41 55.61 39.43
N GLN A 117 14.43 55.84 38.57
CA GLN A 117 15.04 57.16 38.41
C GLN A 117 14.06 58.21 37.88
N LYS A 118 13.15 57.86 36.96
CA LYS A 118 12.08 58.77 36.53
C LYS A 118 11.11 59.12 37.67
N THR A 119 10.80 58.19 38.57
CA THR A 119 9.98 58.45 39.76
C THR A 119 10.68 59.39 40.76
N GLU A 120 12.01 59.40 40.78
CA GLU A 120 12.82 60.29 41.61
C GLU A 120 12.81 61.75 41.10
N PHE A 121 12.66 61.95 39.78
CA PHE A 121 12.44 63.27 39.15
C PHE A 121 10.95 63.69 39.07
N GLU A 122 10.03 62.82 39.44
CA GLU A 122 8.59 63.05 39.40
C GLU A 122 8.09 64.19 40.33
N PRO A 123 8.72 64.50 41.49
CA PRO A 123 8.35 65.68 42.28
C PRO A 123 8.56 67.00 41.51
N ALA A 124 9.59 67.07 40.67
CA ALA A 124 9.89 68.25 39.85
C ALA A 124 8.95 68.40 38.64
N VAL A 125 8.25 67.34 38.24
CA VAL A 125 7.21 67.35 37.19
C VAL A 125 5.84 67.68 37.80
N LYS A 126 5.57 67.23 39.04
CA LYS A 126 4.32 67.52 39.77
C LYS A 126 4.17 69.00 40.16
N GLU A 127 5.25 69.77 40.23
CA GLU A 127 5.20 71.23 40.39
C GLU A 127 4.66 71.98 39.14
N LEU A 128 4.55 71.30 37.98
CA LEU A 128 4.04 71.88 36.74
C LEU A 128 2.59 71.49 36.40
N ASP A 129 1.93 70.62 37.18
CA ASP A 129 0.69 69.95 36.76
C ASP A 129 -0.56 70.39 37.53
N HIS A 130 -0.85 71.69 37.50
CA HIS A 130 -2.11 72.26 37.98
C HIS A 130 -3.04 72.60 36.81
N MET A 131 -3.58 71.59 36.09
CA MET A 131 -4.74 71.80 35.19
C MET A 131 -5.70 70.60 35.17
N SER A 132 -6.69 70.67 36.07
CA SER A 132 -7.77 69.69 36.26
C SER A 132 -8.84 69.76 35.15
N LYS A 133 -8.78 68.77 34.24
CA LYS A 133 -9.88 68.13 33.48
C LYS A 133 -9.36 66.94 32.66
N TYR A 134 -8.11 67.05 32.19
CA TYR A 134 -7.37 66.01 31.45
C TYR A 134 -7.14 64.72 32.24
N ASP A 135 -7.06 64.82 33.57
CA ASP A 135 -6.67 63.71 34.46
C ASP A 135 -7.78 62.65 34.65
N LEU A 136 -9.06 63.03 34.52
CA LEU A 136 -10.19 62.09 34.61
C LEU A 136 -10.36 61.29 33.30
N ASP A 137 -10.25 61.95 32.15
CA ASP A 137 -10.37 61.33 30.83
C ASP A 137 -9.18 60.38 30.57
N GLN A 138 -7.97 60.72 31.01
CA GLN A 138 -6.82 59.82 30.96
C GLN A 138 -7.01 58.56 31.80
N LYS A 139 -7.59 58.68 33.01
CA LYS A 139 -7.87 57.52 33.88
C LYS A 139 -8.90 56.58 33.27
N GLN A 140 -9.95 57.12 32.64
CA GLN A 140 -10.94 56.32 31.91
C GLN A 140 -10.33 55.60 30.71
N LEU A 141 -9.54 56.31 29.89
CA LEU A 141 -8.80 55.72 28.77
C LEU A 141 -7.83 54.60 29.20
N MET A 142 -7.17 54.75 30.35
CA MET A 142 -6.29 53.71 30.88
C MET A 142 -7.07 52.47 31.33
N ALA A 143 -8.23 52.65 31.97
CA ALA A 143 -9.09 51.54 32.38
C ALA A 143 -9.61 50.75 31.16
N GLU A 144 -10.10 51.43 30.12
CA GLU A 144 -10.53 50.78 28.88
C GLU A 144 -9.38 50.04 28.19
N LYS A 145 -8.18 50.65 28.16
CA LYS A 145 -6.98 50.01 27.59
C LYS A 145 -6.62 48.72 28.33
N ASP A 146 -6.72 48.71 29.65
CA ASP A 146 -6.41 47.53 30.44
C ASP A 146 -7.49 46.43 30.28
N GLU A 147 -8.77 46.81 30.14
CA GLU A 147 -9.84 45.87 29.79
C GLU A 147 -9.59 45.21 28.41
N TRP A 148 -9.23 46.00 27.39
CA TRP A 148 -8.92 45.49 26.05
C TRP A 148 -7.66 44.61 26.03
N LYS A 149 -6.64 44.92 26.85
CA LYS A 149 -5.47 44.05 26.99
C LYS A 149 -5.84 42.70 27.58
N GLU A 150 -6.74 42.66 28.56
CA GLU A 150 -7.15 41.41 29.17
C GLU A 150 -7.97 40.55 28.19
N LYS A 151 -8.94 41.15 27.48
CA LYS A 151 -9.67 40.48 26.39
C LYS A 151 -8.73 39.95 25.30
N LEU A 152 -7.67 40.69 24.98
CA LEU A 152 -6.68 40.25 23.99
C LEU A 152 -5.88 39.04 24.48
N LYS A 153 -5.52 39.00 25.78
CA LYS A 153 -4.86 37.82 26.37
C LYS A 153 -5.78 36.60 26.37
N ASP A 154 -7.05 36.77 26.73
CA ASP A 154 -8.02 35.68 26.75
C ASP A 154 -8.21 35.08 25.35
N LEU A 155 -8.39 35.94 24.34
CA LEU A 155 -8.48 35.51 22.93
C LEU A 155 -7.19 34.84 22.45
N GLN A 156 -6.01 35.34 22.87
CA GLN A 156 -4.73 34.72 22.53
C GLN A 156 -4.62 33.31 23.13
N TYR A 157 -5.01 33.15 24.40
CA TYR A 157 -5.06 31.85 25.05
C TYR A 157 -6.03 30.89 24.34
N GLU A 158 -7.22 31.37 23.94
CA GLU A 158 -8.20 30.56 23.20
C GLU A 158 -7.66 30.12 21.83
N ILE A 159 -6.99 31.02 21.10
CA ILE A 159 -6.33 30.70 19.83
C ILE A 159 -5.25 29.62 20.03
N ASP A 160 -4.40 29.78 21.05
CA ASP A 160 -3.33 28.82 21.34
C ASP A 160 -3.88 27.45 21.77
N HIS A 161 -4.96 27.43 22.56
CA HIS A 161 -5.68 26.22 22.93
C HIS A 161 -6.26 25.52 21.69
N MET A 162 -7.00 26.25 20.83
CA MET A 162 -7.57 25.70 19.60
C MET A 162 -6.50 25.14 18.65
N LYS A 163 -5.36 25.82 18.55
CA LYS A 163 -4.23 25.36 17.73
C LYS A 163 -3.65 24.05 18.24
N ASN A 164 -3.52 23.92 19.57
CA ASN A 164 -3.06 22.68 20.20
C ASN A 164 -4.05 21.52 20.00
N ASP A 165 -5.35 21.78 20.13
CA ASP A 165 -6.40 20.79 19.87
C ASP A 165 -6.39 20.33 18.40
N TYR A 166 -6.27 21.28 17.46
CA TYR A 166 -6.17 20.97 16.04
C TYR A 166 -4.95 20.10 15.73
N GLN A 167 -3.78 20.43 16.28
CA GLN A 167 -2.57 19.62 16.11
C GLN A 167 -2.74 18.21 16.69
N THR A 168 -3.37 18.10 17.85
CA THR A 168 -3.66 16.81 18.49
C THR A 168 -4.61 15.97 17.65
N LEU A 169 -5.66 16.56 17.10
CA LEU A 169 -6.62 15.88 16.24
C LEU A 169 -5.97 15.39 14.94
N MET A 170 -5.16 16.24 14.30
CA MET A 170 -4.40 15.89 13.11
C MET A 170 -3.46 14.70 13.35
N LEU A 171 -2.78 14.65 14.51
CA LEU A 171 -1.92 13.51 14.87
C LEU A 171 -2.75 12.23 15.07
N LYS A 172 -3.88 12.30 15.78
CA LYS A 172 -4.77 11.16 16.00
C LYS A 172 -5.38 10.64 14.69
N GLU A 173 -5.77 11.53 13.78
CA GLU A 173 -6.27 11.16 12.46
C GLU A 173 -5.22 10.41 11.65
N ARG A 174 -3.98 10.92 11.61
CA ARG A 174 -2.87 10.25 10.91
C ARG A 174 -2.62 8.85 11.46
N ILE A 175 -2.48 8.71 12.78
CA ILE A 175 -2.27 7.42 13.44
C ILE A 175 -3.40 6.45 13.12
N SER A 176 -4.66 6.89 13.26
CA SER A 176 -5.82 6.04 12.97
C SER A 176 -5.89 5.66 11.49
N ASN A 177 -5.57 6.58 10.57
CA ASN A 177 -5.50 6.26 9.16
C ASN A 177 -4.40 5.24 8.85
N ASP A 178 -3.22 5.36 9.46
CA ASP A 178 -2.13 4.40 9.28
C ASP A 178 -2.54 2.99 9.75
N GLU A 179 -3.19 2.88 10.92
CA GLU A 179 -3.73 1.60 11.41
C GLU A 179 -4.76 0.99 10.44
N LEU A 180 -5.65 1.81 9.86
CA LEU A 180 -6.64 1.36 8.88
C LEU A 180 -5.98 0.90 7.57
N GLN A 181 -4.94 1.59 7.11
CA GLN A 181 -4.19 1.18 5.92
C GLN A 181 -3.44 -0.12 6.16
N ASP A 182 -2.79 -0.27 7.32
CA ASP A 182 -2.06 -1.50 7.66
C ASP A 182 -3.00 -2.69 7.83
N ALA A 183 -4.18 -2.50 8.45
CA ALA A 183 -5.21 -3.53 8.51
C ALA A 183 -5.68 -3.96 7.10
N ARG A 184 -5.81 -3.01 6.16
CA ARG A 184 -6.19 -3.31 4.77
C ARG A 184 -5.06 -4.03 4.03
N LYS A 185 -3.80 -3.60 4.16
CA LYS A 185 -2.63 -4.30 3.59
C LYS A 185 -2.56 -5.73 4.09
N ALA A 186 -2.67 -5.94 5.40
CA ALA A 186 -2.70 -7.27 5.99
C ALA A 186 -3.85 -8.12 5.43
N ALA A 187 -5.05 -7.54 5.24
CA ALA A 187 -6.16 -8.26 4.62
C ALA A 187 -5.88 -8.65 3.16
N ILE A 188 -5.21 -7.79 2.38
CA ILE A 188 -4.79 -8.08 1.00
C ILE A 188 -3.74 -9.20 1.00
N GLU A 189 -2.70 -9.08 1.82
CA GLU A 189 -1.63 -10.07 1.94
C GLU A 189 -2.20 -11.43 2.34
N VAL A 190 -2.98 -11.50 3.43
CA VAL A 190 -3.63 -12.73 3.88
C VAL A 190 -4.46 -13.35 2.76
N ARG A 191 -5.16 -12.55 1.97
CA ARG A 191 -5.96 -13.03 0.83
C ARG A 191 -5.11 -13.61 -0.29
N ILE A 192 -4.00 -12.94 -0.63
CA ILE A 192 -3.06 -13.35 -1.68
C ILE A 192 -2.32 -14.63 -1.25
N TYR A 193 -1.73 -14.63 -0.05
CA TYR A 193 -0.86 -15.71 0.43
C TYR A 193 -1.63 -16.96 0.86
N LEU A 194 -2.85 -16.85 1.40
CA LEU A 194 -3.64 -18.03 1.80
C LEU A 194 -4.24 -18.79 0.62
N SER A 195 -4.03 -18.36 -0.64
CA SER A 195 -4.52 -19.18 -1.74
C SER A 195 -3.81 -19.09 -3.10
N PRO A 196 -2.72 -19.85 -3.27
CA PRO A 196 -2.17 -20.14 -4.59
C PRO A 196 -3.15 -20.96 -5.46
N LEU A 197 -3.90 -21.91 -4.84
CA LEU A 197 -4.86 -22.76 -5.57
C LEU A 197 -6.20 -22.05 -5.86
N LEU A 198 -6.67 -21.13 -5.01
CA LEU A 198 -7.86 -20.35 -5.34
C LEU A 198 -7.59 -19.28 -6.38
N LEU A 199 -6.37 -18.78 -6.63
CA LEU A 199 -6.19 -17.78 -7.70
C LEU A 199 -6.66 -18.33 -9.06
N TRP A 200 -6.38 -19.61 -9.35
CA TRP A 200 -6.91 -20.33 -10.51
C TRP A 200 -8.43 -20.59 -10.40
N LEU A 201 -8.93 -20.92 -9.21
CA LEU A 201 -10.36 -21.14 -8.96
C LEU A 201 -11.21 -19.84 -9.00
N TYR A 202 -10.64 -18.69 -8.66
CA TYR A 202 -11.27 -17.36 -8.67
C TYR A 202 -11.47 -16.87 -10.11
N MET A 203 -10.55 -17.20 -11.03
CA MET A 203 -10.75 -17.02 -12.47
C MET A 203 -11.95 -17.84 -13.00
N LEU A 204 -12.30 -18.94 -12.32
CA LEU A 204 -13.33 -19.90 -12.76
C LEU A 204 -14.65 -19.85 -11.96
N ASN A 205 -14.71 -19.19 -10.78
CA ASN A 205 -15.89 -19.19 -9.91
C ASN A 205 -16.34 -17.78 -9.48
N ASN A 206 -17.43 -17.31 -10.10
CA ASN A 206 -18.17 -16.08 -9.75
C ASN A 206 -18.91 -16.11 -8.39
N ARG A 207 -18.56 -17.01 -7.46
CA ARG A 207 -19.36 -17.26 -6.24
C ARG A 207 -18.97 -16.39 -5.03
N THR A 208 -17.83 -15.72 -5.07
CA THR A 208 -17.32 -14.91 -3.96
C THR A 208 -17.65 -13.43 -4.14
N VAL A 209 -18.16 -12.77 -3.09
CA VAL A 209 -18.57 -11.35 -3.12
C VAL A 209 -17.36 -10.41 -3.23
N LEU A 210 -16.27 -10.77 -2.58
CA LEU A 210 -15.01 -10.04 -2.63
C LEU A 210 -14.04 -10.77 -3.58
N GLY A 211 -13.11 -10.01 -4.18
CA GLY A 211 -11.98 -10.47 -5.00
C GLY A 211 -10.73 -9.61 -4.74
N ILE A 212 -9.59 -9.97 -5.34
CA ILE A 212 -8.46 -9.05 -5.47
C ILE A 212 -8.50 -8.49 -6.90
N LYS A 213 -8.49 -7.17 -7.02
CA LYS A 213 -8.31 -6.46 -8.29
C LYS A 213 -6.92 -5.82 -8.26
N ARG A 214 -6.19 -5.87 -9.37
CA ARG A 214 -4.92 -5.14 -9.53
C ARG A 214 -5.23 -3.83 -10.23
N MET A 215 -5.25 -2.74 -9.48
CA MET A 215 -5.58 -1.40 -9.97
C MET A 215 -4.49 -0.94 -10.91
N GLY A 216 -4.86 -0.62 -12.15
CA GLY A 216 -3.92 -0.24 -13.21
C GLY A 216 -3.37 -1.41 -14.02
N GLN A 217 -3.91 -2.62 -13.84
CA GLN A 217 -3.65 -3.73 -14.76
C GLN A 217 -4.62 -3.65 -15.94
N VAL A 218 -4.10 -3.79 -17.16
CA VAL A 218 -4.92 -3.82 -18.38
C VAL A 218 -5.83 -5.06 -18.35
N ASN A 219 -7.12 -4.86 -18.59
CA ASN A 219 -8.06 -5.98 -18.68
C ASN A 219 -7.79 -6.75 -19.97
N TRP A 220 -7.40 -8.02 -19.85
CA TRP A 220 -7.04 -8.87 -20.99
C TRP A 220 -8.25 -9.31 -21.83
N LYS A 221 -9.46 -9.31 -21.26
CA LYS A 221 -10.64 -9.91 -21.90
C LYS A 221 -10.99 -9.24 -23.25
N PRO A 222 -11.01 -7.91 -23.40
CA PRO A 222 -11.26 -7.29 -24.70
C PRO A 222 -10.25 -7.69 -25.78
N PHE A 223 -8.97 -7.83 -25.42
CA PHE A 223 -7.93 -8.30 -26.35
C PHE A 223 -8.22 -9.73 -26.82
N TRP A 224 -8.64 -10.58 -25.90
CA TRP A 224 -9.02 -11.97 -26.19
C TRP A 224 -10.21 -12.03 -27.14
N ASP A 225 -11.26 -11.29 -26.85
CA ASP A 225 -12.48 -11.27 -27.64
C ASP A 225 -12.20 -10.82 -29.08
N ILE A 226 -11.40 -9.77 -29.28
CA ILE A 226 -11.04 -9.27 -30.62
C ILE A 226 -10.07 -10.19 -31.36
N CYS A 227 -9.07 -10.76 -30.69
CA CYS A 227 -8.13 -11.68 -31.33
C CYS A 227 -8.82 -12.97 -31.77
N SER A 228 -9.73 -13.50 -30.95
CA SER A 228 -10.49 -14.71 -31.29
C SER A 228 -11.36 -14.54 -32.54
N GLN A 229 -11.87 -13.33 -32.78
CA GLN A 229 -12.64 -12.99 -33.98
C GLN A 229 -11.73 -12.80 -35.19
N LYS A 230 -10.65 -12.02 -35.05
CA LYS A 230 -9.75 -11.65 -36.15
C LYS A 230 -8.89 -12.80 -36.69
N TYR A 231 -8.47 -13.72 -35.83
CA TYR A 231 -7.49 -14.76 -36.14
C TYR A 231 -8.07 -16.17 -36.00
N SER A 232 -9.34 -16.34 -36.35
CA SER A 232 -10.07 -17.60 -36.20
C SER A 232 -9.33 -18.75 -36.92
N GLY A 233 -8.80 -19.70 -36.14
CA GLY A 233 -8.06 -20.88 -36.62
C GLY A 233 -6.52 -20.78 -36.58
N GLY A 234 -5.94 -19.66 -36.11
CA GLY A 234 -4.50 -19.52 -35.84
C GLY A 234 -4.16 -19.41 -34.35
N ASP A 235 -2.92 -19.03 -34.02
CA ASP A 235 -2.43 -18.84 -32.63
C ASP A 235 -2.95 -17.53 -32.00
N TRP A 236 -4.27 -17.31 -32.03
CA TRP A 236 -4.91 -16.08 -31.60
C TRP A 236 -4.80 -15.84 -30.09
N GLU A 237 -4.67 -16.90 -29.30
CA GLU A 237 -4.40 -16.84 -27.86
C GLU A 237 -3.06 -16.16 -27.58
N ASP A 238 -2.00 -16.59 -28.29
CA ASP A 238 -0.66 -16.00 -28.19
C ASP A 238 -0.64 -14.55 -28.67
N GLN A 239 -1.35 -14.25 -29.77
CA GLN A 239 -1.46 -12.87 -30.27
C GLN A 239 -2.18 -11.97 -29.26
N SER A 240 -3.26 -12.45 -28.64
CA SER A 240 -3.95 -11.73 -27.58
C SER A 240 -3.04 -11.46 -26.39
N ALA A 241 -2.27 -12.45 -25.95
CA ALA A 241 -1.35 -12.31 -24.83
C ALA A 241 -0.23 -11.31 -25.14
N LYS A 242 0.33 -11.33 -26.35
CA LYS A 242 1.34 -10.39 -26.82
C LYS A 242 0.80 -8.95 -26.88
N LEU A 243 -0.38 -8.76 -27.45
CA LEU A 243 -1.02 -7.44 -27.55
C LEU A 243 -1.36 -6.88 -26.16
N CYS A 244 -1.94 -7.69 -25.27
CA CYS A 244 -2.24 -7.25 -23.91
C CYS A 244 -0.96 -6.85 -23.15
N SER A 245 0.11 -7.65 -23.28
CA SER A 245 1.41 -7.36 -22.63
C SER A 245 2.05 -6.08 -23.17
N LEU A 246 2.01 -5.87 -24.49
CA LEU A 246 2.50 -4.65 -25.13
C LEU A 246 1.78 -3.42 -24.57
N TRP A 247 0.46 -3.48 -24.40
CA TRP A 247 -0.30 -2.38 -23.82
C TRP A 247 -0.08 -2.22 -22.33
N GLU A 248 0.10 -3.29 -21.57
CA GLU A 248 0.55 -3.18 -20.18
C GLU A 248 1.90 -2.43 -20.07
N GLU A 249 2.86 -2.72 -20.95
CA GLU A 249 4.16 -2.03 -20.98
C GLU A 249 4.02 -0.56 -21.36
N ASN A 250 3.22 -0.24 -22.38
CA ASN A 250 2.92 1.14 -22.74
C ASN A 250 2.32 1.91 -21.57
N VAL A 251 1.28 1.36 -20.93
CA VAL A 251 0.60 1.98 -19.78
C VAL A 251 1.57 2.25 -18.62
N ARG A 252 2.53 1.34 -18.38
CA ARG A 252 3.57 1.50 -17.34
C ARG A 252 4.66 2.50 -17.72
N ASN A 253 4.81 2.87 -18.99
CA ASN A 253 5.86 3.78 -19.44
C ASN A 253 5.62 5.20 -18.89
N PRO A 254 6.52 5.74 -18.04
CA PRO A 254 6.36 7.07 -17.46
C PRO A 254 6.44 8.21 -18.50
N HIS A 255 7.04 7.96 -19.67
CA HIS A 255 7.14 8.93 -20.75
C HIS A 255 5.87 9.03 -21.60
N TRP A 256 4.92 8.11 -21.43
CA TRP A 256 3.62 8.18 -22.08
C TRP A 256 2.54 8.52 -21.06
N GLN A 257 2.08 9.78 -21.13
CA GLN A 257 1.07 10.35 -20.27
C GLN A 257 -0.03 10.95 -21.16
N PRO A 258 -0.94 10.12 -21.70
CA PRO A 258 -2.00 10.56 -22.63
C PRO A 258 -3.12 11.26 -21.85
N PHE A 259 -2.78 12.37 -21.20
CA PHE A 259 -3.66 13.11 -20.32
C PHE A 259 -3.61 14.60 -20.61
N LYS A 260 -4.78 15.24 -20.53
CA LYS A 260 -4.94 16.69 -20.63
C LYS A 260 -5.59 17.26 -19.39
N LYS A 261 -5.20 18.50 -19.05
CA LYS A 261 -5.75 19.23 -17.90
C LYS A 261 -6.93 20.07 -18.36
N VAL A 262 -8.10 19.82 -17.79
CA VAL A 262 -9.35 20.53 -18.08
C VAL A 262 -9.94 21.13 -16.80
N LYS A 263 -10.64 22.26 -16.91
CA LYS A 263 -11.27 22.91 -15.76
C LYS A 263 -12.72 22.44 -15.65
N ILE A 264 -13.00 21.57 -14.70
CA ILE A 264 -14.35 21.04 -14.41
C ILE A 264 -14.78 21.58 -13.04
N ASN A 265 -15.92 22.29 -13.00
CA ASN A 265 -16.46 22.92 -11.78
C ASN A 265 -15.46 23.83 -11.06
N GLY A 266 -14.66 24.59 -11.82
CA GLY A 266 -13.66 25.52 -11.26
C GLY A 266 -12.35 24.86 -10.81
N ARG A 267 -12.26 23.52 -10.78
CA ARG A 267 -11.04 22.77 -10.42
C ARG A 267 -10.36 22.21 -11.66
N LEU A 268 -9.03 22.27 -11.68
CA LEU A 268 -8.24 21.64 -12.73
C LEU A 268 -8.20 20.13 -12.48
N GLN A 269 -8.70 19.34 -13.43
CA GLN A 269 -8.72 17.88 -13.39
C GLN A 269 -7.96 17.34 -14.60
N GLU A 270 -7.31 16.19 -14.40
CA GLU A 270 -6.60 15.48 -15.45
C GLU A 270 -7.53 14.40 -16.03
N ILE A 271 -7.79 14.48 -17.33
CA ILE A 271 -8.61 13.51 -18.06
C ILE A 271 -7.77 12.88 -19.17
N VAL A 272 -8.15 11.69 -19.60
CA VAL A 272 -7.50 11.03 -20.75
C VAL A 272 -7.66 11.91 -21.99
N ASP A 273 -6.58 12.07 -22.74
CA ASP A 273 -6.61 12.75 -24.03
C ASP A 273 -7.06 11.79 -25.14
N GLU A 274 -8.32 11.88 -25.54
CA GLU A 274 -8.88 11.04 -26.62
C GLU A 274 -8.22 11.27 -27.98
N ASP A 275 -7.52 12.40 -28.15
CA ASP A 275 -6.81 12.74 -29.38
C ASP A 275 -5.36 12.19 -29.41
N ASP A 276 -4.90 11.53 -28.34
CA ASP A 276 -3.57 10.89 -28.28
C ASP A 276 -3.41 9.89 -29.44
N ASP A 277 -2.31 10.03 -30.19
CA ASP A 277 -2.06 9.24 -31.40
C ASP A 277 -2.11 7.74 -31.13
N LYS A 278 -1.51 7.28 -30.01
CA LYS A 278 -1.49 5.85 -29.66
C LYS A 278 -2.88 5.34 -29.27
N LEU A 279 -3.66 6.11 -28.51
CA LEU A 279 -5.03 5.73 -28.16
C LEU A 279 -5.95 5.73 -29.38
N ARG A 280 -5.76 6.65 -30.33
CA ARG A 280 -6.48 6.67 -31.60
C ARG A 280 -6.17 5.45 -32.45
N ASP A 281 -4.90 5.13 -32.64
CA ASP A 281 -4.46 3.94 -33.37
C ASP A 281 -5.01 2.66 -32.73
N LEU A 282 -4.93 2.56 -31.39
CA LEU A 282 -5.51 1.45 -30.64
C LEU A 282 -7.01 1.31 -30.85
N ARG A 283 -7.75 2.41 -30.92
CA ARG A 283 -9.20 2.38 -31.13
C ARG A 283 -9.55 1.93 -32.56
N VAL A 284 -8.75 2.31 -33.56
CA VAL A 284 -8.94 1.87 -34.94
C VAL A 284 -8.62 0.37 -35.09
N GLU A 285 -7.51 -0.07 -34.50
CA GLU A 285 -7.07 -1.46 -34.62
C GLU A 285 -7.86 -2.40 -33.69
N GLY A 286 -8.01 -2.03 -32.43
CA GLY A 286 -8.58 -2.86 -31.36
C GLY A 286 -10.02 -2.50 -30.99
N GLY A 287 -10.63 -1.49 -31.59
CA GLY A 287 -12.00 -1.10 -31.23
C GLY A 287 -12.13 -0.44 -29.85
N GLU A 288 -13.36 -0.06 -29.50
CA GLU A 288 -13.66 0.73 -28.30
C GLU A 288 -13.37 -0.01 -27.00
N ASP A 289 -13.68 -1.30 -26.91
CA ASP A 289 -13.53 -2.07 -25.67
C ASP A 289 -12.06 -2.26 -25.25
N VAL A 290 -11.14 -2.40 -26.21
CA VAL A 290 -9.70 -2.46 -25.95
C VAL A 290 -9.17 -1.09 -25.57
N CYS A 291 -9.56 -0.03 -26.28
CA CYS A 291 -9.20 1.34 -25.92
C CYS A 291 -9.68 1.68 -24.50
N LYS A 292 -10.91 1.27 -24.15
CA LYS A 292 -11.47 1.43 -22.82
C LYS A 292 -10.66 0.67 -21.76
N ALA A 293 -10.28 -0.58 -22.02
CA ALA A 293 -9.47 -1.36 -21.09
C ALA A 293 -8.12 -0.70 -20.77
N VAL A 294 -7.48 -0.08 -21.77
CA VAL A 294 -6.21 0.64 -21.61
C VAL A 294 -6.40 1.96 -20.87
N THR A 295 -7.44 2.73 -21.21
CA THR A 295 -7.73 4.01 -20.56
C THR A 295 -8.19 3.85 -19.11
N ASP A 296 -9.00 2.84 -18.80
CA ASP A 296 -9.35 2.47 -17.42
C ASP A 296 -8.08 2.14 -16.61
N ALA A 297 -7.14 1.37 -17.18
CA ALA A 297 -5.88 1.04 -16.52
C ALA A 297 -4.99 2.29 -16.28
N LEU A 298 -4.93 3.21 -17.23
CA LEU A 298 -4.21 4.49 -17.09
C LEU A 298 -4.78 5.34 -15.95
N LEU A 299 -6.11 5.48 -15.89
CA LEU A 299 -6.80 6.22 -14.83
C LEU A 299 -6.56 5.58 -13.46
N GLU A 300 -6.67 4.26 -13.37
CA GLU A 300 -6.41 3.53 -12.13
C GLU A 300 -4.96 3.66 -11.66
N LEU A 301 -3.97 3.66 -12.57
CA LEU A 301 -2.57 3.91 -12.19
C LEU A 301 -2.39 5.33 -11.62
N ASN A 302 -3.00 6.34 -12.22
CA ASN A 302 -2.90 7.71 -11.71
C ASN A 302 -3.58 7.87 -10.34
N GLU A 303 -4.69 7.17 -10.10
CA GLU A 303 -5.39 7.22 -8.82
C GLU A 303 -4.64 6.45 -7.71
N TYR A 304 -4.10 5.27 -8.01
CA TYR A 304 -3.56 4.37 -7.00
C TYR A 304 -2.04 4.39 -6.86
N ASN A 305 -1.31 4.70 -7.93
CA ASN A 305 0.15 4.69 -7.94
C ASN A 305 0.75 5.59 -9.04
N PRO A 306 0.49 6.92 -8.99
CA PRO A 306 0.87 7.83 -10.05
C PRO A 306 2.38 7.86 -10.30
N SER A 307 3.18 7.80 -9.22
CA SER A 307 4.64 7.85 -9.31
C SER A 307 5.26 6.49 -9.68
N GLY A 308 4.75 5.39 -9.13
CA GLY A 308 5.35 4.07 -9.34
C GLY A 308 4.92 3.39 -10.63
N ARG A 309 3.75 3.75 -11.18
CA ARG A 309 3.20 3.22 -12.45
C ARG A 309 3.14 1.68 -12.52
N TYR A 310 3.07 0.98 -11.39
CA TYR A 310 2.85 -0.46 -11.34
C TYR A 310 1.48 -0.78 -10.72
N PRO A 311 0.82 -1.89 -11.14
CA PRO A 311 -0.49 -2.23 -10.62
C PRO A 311 -0.49 -2.57 -9.13
N VAL A 312 -1.40 -1.96 -8.36
CA VAL A 312 -1.51 -2.15 -6.90
C VAL A 312 -2.70 -3.08 -6.58
N PRO A 313 -2.51 -4.15 -5.80
CA PRO A 313 -3.61 -5.02 -5.40
C PRO A 313 -4.56 -4.30 -4.42
N GLU A 314 -5.86 -4.49 -4.61
CA GLU A 314 -6.90 -3.96 -3.74
C GLU A 314 -8.03 -4.98 -3.57
N ILE A 315 -8.68 -4.97 -2.40
CA ILE A 315 -9.85 -5.82 -2.18
C ILE A 315 -11.05 -5.17 -2.88
N TRP A 316 -11.59 -5.89 -3.86
CA TRP A 316 -12.66 -5.41 -4.71
C TRP A 316 -13.98 -6.12 -4.39
N ASN A 317 -15.07 -5.37 -4.33
CA ASN A 317 -16.40 -5.96 -4.29
C ASN A 317 -16.85 -6.25 -5.72
N LEU A 318 -16.72 -7.50 -6.14
CA LEU A 318 -17.01 -7.95 -7.51
C LEU A 318 -18.49 -7.72 -7.88
N LYS A 319 -19.39 -7.81 -6.90
CA LYS A 319 -20.83 -7.58 -7.14
C LYS A 319 -21.19 -6.11 -7.28
N LYS A 320 -20.51 -5.23 -6.56
CA LYS A 320 -20.77 -3.78 -6.57
C LYS A 320 -19.88 -3.01 -7.54
N GLY A 321 -18.87 -3.64 -8.13
CA GLY A 321 -17.95 -2.99 -9.06
C GLY A 321 -17.15 -1.85 -8.43
N ARG A 322 -16.83 -1.91 -7.13
CA ARG A 322 -16.07 -0.88 -6.43
C ARG A 322 -15.13 -1.45 -5.37
N LYS A 323 -14.20 -0.62 -4.90
CA LYS A 323 -13.35 -0.91 -3.72
C LYS A 323 -14.21 -1.36 -2.54
N ALA A 324 -13.81 -2.45 -1.89
CA ALA A 324 -14.50 -2.98 -0.73
C ALA A 324 -14.25 -2.10 0.50
N SER A 325 -15.31 -1.84 1.28
CA SER A 325 -15.15 -1.13 2.54
C SER A 325 -14.53 -2.04 3.60
N LEU A 326 -13.90 -1.44 4.63
CA LEU A 326 -13.33 -2.23 5.73
C LEU A 326 -14.40 -3.07 6.45
N LYS A 327 -15.62 -2.53 6.58
CA LYS A 327 -16.79 -3.26 7.08
C LYS A 327 -17.08 -4.51 6.24
N GLU A 328 -17.14 -4.38 4.91
CA GLU A 328 -17.38 -5.52 4.00
C GLU A 328 -16.28 -6.59 4.14
N ILE A 329 -15.03 -6.16 4.33
CA ILE A 329 -13.87 -7.05 4.54
C ILE A 329 -14.00 -7.81 5.87
N ILE A 330 -14.27 -7.11 6.97
CA ILE A 330 -14.40 -7.71 8.31
C ILE A 330 -15.58 -8.70 8.34
N GLU A 331 -16.74 -8.31 7.81
CA GLU A 331 -17.92 -9.18 7.71
C GLU A 331 -17.61 -10.45 6.93
N TYR A 332 -16.86 -10.33 5.83
CA TYR A 332 -16.41 -11.48 5.04
C TYR A 332 -15.48 -12.39 5.85
N ILE A 333 -14.47 -11.86 6.53
CA ILE A 333 -13.52 -12.63 7.33
C ILE A 333 -14.25 -13.39 8.45
N ILE A 334 -15.14 -12.72 9.19
CA ILE A 334 -15.95 -13.35 10.25
C ILE A 334 -16.81 -14.49 9.69
N LYS A 335 -17.42 -14.29 8.51
CA LYS A 335 -18.23 -15.32 7.85
C LYS A 335 -17.40 -16.54 7.45
N GLN A 336 -16.20 -16.33 6.87
CA GLN A 336 -15.31 -17.43 6.52
C GLN A 336 -14.87 -18.20 7.77
N TRP A 337 -14.45 -17.49 8.82
CA TRP A 337 -14.01 -18.13 10.06
C TRP A 337 -15.11 -18.99 10.71
N LYS A 338 -16.35 -18.48 10.80
CA LYS A 338 -17.52 -19.25 11.29
C LYS A 338 -17.77 -20.51 10.46
N THR A 339 -17.62 -20.41 9.13
CA THR A 339 -17.82 -21.54 8.22
C THR A 339 -16.74 -22.61 8.40
N HIS A 340 -15.48 -22.22 8.52
CA HIS A 340 -14.37 -23.16 8.77
C HIS A 340 -14.47 -23.84 10.13
N LYS A 341 -14.89 -23.11 11.19
CA LYS A 341 -15.11 -23.70 12.53
C LYS A 341 -16.17 -24.80 12.50
N ARG A 342 -17.28 -24.58 11.80
CA ARG A 342 -18.35 -25.59 11.66
C ARG A 342 -17.90 -26.84 10.89
N LYS A 343 -17.02 -26.70 9.90
CA LYS A 343 -16.49 -27.84 9.14
C LYS A 343 -15.56 -28.72 9.99
N ARG A 344 -14.73 -28.12 10.85
CA ARG A 344 -13.86 -28.88 11.78
C ARG A 344 -14.63 -29.63 12.87
N MET A 345 -15.82 -29.16 13.25
CA MET A 345 -16.68 -29.80 14.26
C MET A 345 -17.57 -30.91 13.69
N ARG A 346 -17.53 -31.15 12.37
CA ARG A 346 -18.32 -32.18 11.66
C ARG A 346 -17.47 -33.37 11.20
N ILE A 347 -16.22 -33.39 11.65
CA ILE A 347 -15.28 -34.51 11.57
C ILE A 347 -15.18 -35.03 13.00
#